data_AF-A0A1I8C8S2-F1
#
_entry.id   AF-A0A1I8C8S2-F1
#
_cell.length_a   1.000
_cell.length_b   1.000
_cell.length_c   1.000
_cell.angle_alpha   90.00
_cell.angle_beta   90.00
_cell.angle_gamma   90.00
#
_symmetry.space_group_name_H-M   'P 1'
#
loop_
_entity.id
_entity.type
_entity.pdbx_description
1 polymer ?
#
loop_
_entity_poly.entity_id
_entity_poly.type
_entity_poly.pdbx_seq_one_letter_code
_entity_poly.pdbx_strand_id
1 'polypeptide(L)'
;MGDYESVILVKNEVFIFRIPPVSNDRHRAADWKLDAPDWTGRLRVIAIGKLIELRLEDKSTGASYAKCPIETLSSSALTQVTDSSRYFVIQLKNDNGQAAFVGLGFADRSDSFDFNVALQDHFRSIDKEQTQSNEPEPPKLDLRFKEGQTITVKIGNREPSTKPRPASTVAPGGPIPFIPPPPNFTSRTKKN
;
A
#
# COMPACT_ATOMS: atom_id res chain seq x y z
N MET A 1 3.29 18.74 -20.36
CA MET A 1 2.12 17.98 -19.86
C MET A 1 2.38 17.82 -18.38
N GLY A 2 1.62 18.51 -17.52
CA GLY A 2 1.89 18.50 -16.08
C GLY A 2 1.67 17.11 -15.50
N ASP A 3 2.52 16.70 -14.57
CA ASP A 3 2.36 15.45 -13.84
C ASP A 3 0.99 15.40 -13.16
N TYR A 4 0.33 14.23 -13.18
CA TYR A 4 -0.99 14.05 -12.59
C TYR A 4 -0.93 14.21 -11.07
N GLU A 5 -1.75 15.11 -10.53
CA GLU A 5 -1.92 15.34 -9.09
C GLU A 5 -3.21 14.67 -8.59
N SER A 6 -3.10 13.87 -7.52
CA SER A 6 -4.25 13.25 -6.84
C SER A 6 -4.15 13.41 -5.33
N VAL A 7 -5.27 13.64 -4.66
CA VAL A 7 -5.32 13.74 -3.20
C VAL A 7 -5.54 12.34 -2.63
N ILE A 8 -4.56 11.82 -1.89
CA ILE A 8 -4.64 10.47 -1.31
C ILE A 8 -5.23 10.46 0.10
N LEU A 9 -5.01 11.53 0.87
CA LEU A 9 -5.53 11.63 2.23
C LEU A 9 -5.72 13.08 2.64
N VAL A 10 -6.78 13.34 3.42
CA VAL A 10 -7.01 14.64 4.07
C VAL A 10 -7.32 14.40 5.54
N LYS A 11 -6.59 15.08 6.43
CA LYS A 11 -6.84 15.07 7.89
C LYS A 11 -7.11 16.50 8.35
N ASN A 12 -8.30 16.72 8.89
CA ASN A 12 -8.80 18.06 9.23
C ASN A 12 -8.08 18.72 10.40
N GLU A 13 -7.40 17.93 11.23
CA GLU A 13 -6.74 18.40 12.44
C GLU A 13 -5.39 17.69 12.60
N VAL A 14 -4.33 18.47 12.46
CA VAL A 14 -2.95 18.09 12.73
C VAL A 14 -2.24 19.19 13.49
N PHE A 15 -1.22 18.81 14.22
CA PHE A 15 -0.43 19.68 15.08
C PHE A 15 1.01 19.72 14.60
N ILE A 16 1.59 20.92 14.53
CA ILE A 16 3.00 21.13 14.22
C ILE A 16 3.71 21.60 15.48
N PHE A 17 4.83 20.95 15.76
CA PHE A 17 5.68 21.22 16.91
C PHE A 17 7.08 21.58 16.43
N ARG A 18 7.68 22.58 17.06
CA ARG A 18 9.09 22.87 16.88
C ARG A 18 9.92 21.80 17.57
N ILE A 19 10.83 21.19 16.83
CA ILE A 19 11.75 20.18 17.38
C ILE A 19 13.12 20.80 17.64
N PRO A 20 13.80 20.39 18.73
CA PRO A 20 15.18 20.80 18.96
C PRO A 20 16.11 20.18 17.88
N PRO A 21 17.20 20.85 17.51
CA PRO A 21 18.23 20.27 16.65
C PRO A 21 18.89 19.09 17.38
N VAL A 22 18.59 17.88 16.96
CA VAL A 22 19.09 16.66 17.62
C VAL A 22 20.52 16.32 17.17
N SER A 23 21.35 15.94 18.13
CA SER A 23 22.70 15.40 17.90
C SER A 23 22.73 13.87 17.72
N ASN A 24 21.61 13.19 17.97
CA ASN A 24 21.46 11.74 17.83
C ASN A 24 20.22 11.45 16.97
N ASP A 25 20.31 10.46 16.06
CA ASP A 25 19.29 9.99 15.10
C ASP A 25 17.92 9.55 15.68
N ARG A 26 17.67 9.77 16.98
CA ARG A 26 16.44 9.33 17.65
C ARG A 26 15.63 10.52 18.13
N HIS A 27 14.56 10.81 17.39
CA HIS A 27 13.53 11.74 17.81
C HIS A 27 12.56 11.06 18.79
N ARG A 28 12.24 11.76 19.88
CA ARG A 28 11.21 11.40 20.87
C ARG A 28 10.22 12.55 21.03
N ALA A 29 8.94 12.22 21.12
CA ALA A 29 7.86 13.20 21.24
C ALA A 29 7.83 13.77 22.66
N ALA A 30 8.27 13.00 23.66
CA ALA A 30 8.45 13.48 25.03
C ALA A 30 9.41 14.68 25.16
N ASP A 31 10.33 14.86 24.20
CA ASP A 31 11.25 16.01 24.19
C ASP A 31 10.63 17.26 23.56
N TRP A 32 9.39 17.17 23.06
CA TRP A 32 8.68 18.26 22.40
C TRP A 32 7.65 18.89 23.33
N LYS A 33 7.24 20.12 23.02
CA LYS A 33 6.21 20.84 23.78
C LYS A 33 4.80 20.42 23.32
N LEU A 34 4.39 19.20 23.68
CA LEU A 34 3.12 18.60 23.21
C LEU A 34 1.86 19.36 23.68
N ASP A 35 1.94 20.08 24.79
CA ASP A 35 0.82 20.87 25.34
C ASP A 35 0.56 22.19 24.59
N ALA A 36 1.53 22.65 23.78
CA ALA A 36 1.42 23.91 23.08
C ALA A 36 1.98 23.76 21.65
N PRO A 37 1.16 23.28 20.69
CA PRO A 37 1.56 23.21 19.30
C PRO A 37 1.87 24.60 18.74
N ASP A 38 2.94 24.72 17.96
CA ASP A 38 3.31 25.96 17.27
C ASP A 38 2.29 26.34 16.20
N TRP A 39 1.68 25.34 15.56
CA TRP A 39 0.64 25.54 14.57
C TRP A 39 -0.34 24.37 14.55
N THR A 40 -1.60 24.64 14.22
CA THR A 40 -2.65 23.63 14.06
C THR A 40 -3.42 23.91 12.78
N GLY A 41 -3.74 22.87 12.02
CA GLY A 41 -4.51 23.03 10.80
C GLY A 41 -4.85 21.71 10.14
N ARG A 42 -5.02 21.74 8.82
CA ARG A 42 -5.38 20.61 7.97
C ARG A 42 -4.16 20.10 7.22
N LEU A 43 -4.00 18.78 7.19
CA LEU A 43 -3.02 18.09 6.35
C LEU A 43 -3.70 17.55 5.10
N ARG A 44 -3.12 17.82 3.94
CA ARG A 44 -3.45 17.15 2.68
C ARG A 44 -2.23 16.42 2.16
N VAL A 45 -2.42 15.17 1.81
CA VAL A 45 -1.40 14.32 1.21
C VAL A 45 -1.73 14.20 -0.27
N ILE A 46 -0.82 14.67 -1.12
CA ILE A 46 -1.03 14.76 -2.56
C ILE A 46 0.02 13.90 -3.25
N ALA A 47 -0.42 12.96 -4.08
CA ALA A 47 0.41 12.20 -4.99
C ALA A 47 0.62 13.02 -6.28
N ILE A 48 1.88 13.23 -6.67
CA ILE A 48 2.26 13.93 -7.90
C ILE A 48 3.15 12.99 -8.71
N GLY A 49 2.55 12.25 -9.64
CA GLY A 49 3.25 11.18 -10.37
C GLY A 49 3.83 10.13 -9.42
N LYS A 50 5.16 10.13 -9.24
CA LYS A 50 5.89 9.21 -8.35
C LYS A 50 6.22 9.80 -6.97
N LEU A 51 5.93 11.08 -6.78
CA LEU A 51 6.28 11.84 -5.57
C LEU A 51 5.05 12.01 -4.68
N ILE A 52 5.26 12.21 -3.39
CA ILE A 52 4.21 12.63 -2.48
C ILE A 52 4.54 14.02 -1.94
N GLU A 53 3.59 14.93 -1.95
CA GLU A 53 3.70 16.24 -1.33
C GLU A 53 2.69 16.36 -0.19
N LEU A 54 3.20 16.60 1.02
CA LEU A 54 2.37 16.98 2.16
C LEU A 54 2.15 18.48 2.12
N ARG A 55 0.89 18.92 2.08
CA ARG A 55 0.49 20.32 2.19
C ARG A 55 -0.18 20.56 3.54
N LEU A 56 0.40 21.46 4.33
CA LEU A 56 -0.19 21.96 5.56
C LEU A 56 -0.98 23.21 5.22
N GLU A 57 -2.27 23.21 5.51
CA GLU A 57 -3.19 24.31 5.19
C GLU A 57 -3.95 24.76 6.44
N ASP A 58 -4.24 26.05 6.54
CA ASP A 58 -5.11 26.57 7.59
C ASP A 58 -6.55 26.05 7.39
N LYS A 59 -7.18 25.59 8.49
CA LYS A 59 -8.51 24.96 8.46
C LYS A 59 -9.62 25.93 8.03
N SER A 60 -9.47 27.22 8.34
CA SER A 60 -10.52 28.24 8.13
C SER A 60 -10.39 28.91 6.76
N THR A 61 -9.17 29.28 6.38
CA THR A 61 -8.89 30.05 5.16
C THR A 61 -8.46 29.17 3.99
N GLY A 62 -7.96 27.96 4.24
CA GLY A 62 -7.33 27.11 3.24
C GLY A 62 -5.96 27.61 2.77
N ALA A 63 -5.39 28.61 3.45
CA ALA A 63 -4.06 29.14 3.11
C ALA A 63 -2.97 28.09 3.37
N SER A 64 -2.05 27.93 2.41
CA SER A 64 -0.89 27.03 2.55
C SER A 64 0.07 27.60 3.61
N TYR A 65 0.33 26.82 4.64
CA TYR A 65 1.33 27.11 5.67
C TYR A 65 2.72 26.63 5.23
N ALA A 66 2.84 25.38 4.82
CA ALA A 66 4.10 24.80 4.37
C ALA A 66 3.89 23.55 3.50
N LYS A 67 4.92 23.19 2.75
CA LYS A 67 4.96 21.99 1.91
C LYS A 67 6.11 21.08 2.35
N CYS A 68 5.91 19.78 2.26
CA CYS A 68 6.94 18.76 2.51
C CYS A 68 6.88 17.75 1.35
N PRO A 69 7.77 17.91 0.35
CA PRO A 69 7.91 16.93 -0.71
C PRO A 69 8.70 15.71 -0.21
N ILE A 70 8.16 14.52 -0.45
CA ILE A 70 8.68 13.21 -0.10
C ILE A 70 8.92 12.44 -1.40
N GLU A 71 10.19 12.23 -1.72
CA GLU A 71 10.60 11.53 -2.94
C GLU A 71 10.61 10.00 -2.77
N THR A 72 10.98 9.53 -1.58
CA THR A 72 11.01 8.10 -1.25
C THR A 72 10.62 7.90 0.21
N LEU A 73 10.03 6.75 0.55
CA LEU A 73 9.75 6.37 1.95
C LEU A 73 11.02 6.23 2.80
N SER A 74 12.14 5.87 2.17
CA SER A 74 13.44 5.78 2.83
C SER A 74 14.13 7.14 2.99
N SER A 75 13.54 8.21 2.46
CA SER A 75 14.08 9.55 2.63
C SER A 75 13.92 9.98 4.08
N SER A 76 14.97 10.58 4.65
CA SER A 76 14.96 11.22 5.96
C SER A 76 13.95 12.36 6.08
N ALA A 77 13.22 12.70 5.00
CA ALA A 77 12.15 13.68 4.98
C ALA A 77 10.94 13.30 5.87
N LEU A 78 10.73 12.01 6.15
CA LEU A 78 9.68 11.54 7.06
C LEU A 78 10.25 10.47 7.99
N THR A 79 10.12 10.66 9.29
CA THR A 79 10.57 9.66 10.29
C THR A 79 9.55 9.54 11.40
N GLN A 80 9.10 8.32 11.70
CA GLN A 80 8.23 8.09 12.85
C GLN A 80 9.02 8.20 14.16
N VAL A 81 8.41 8.81 15.16
CA VAL A 81 9.01 8.99 16.47
C VAL A 81 9.02 7.66 17.26
N THR A 82 10.05 7.44 18.09
CA THR A 82 10.28 6.13 18.73
C THR A 82 9.35 5.79 19.91
N ASP A 83 8.85 6.79 20.63
CA ASP A 83 8.03 6.64 21.83
C ASP A 83 6.52 6.74 21.55
N SER A 84 6.13 7.14 20.33
CA SER A 84 4.73 7.31 19.95
C SER A 84 4.51 7.08 18.46
N SER A 85 3.41 6.40 18.12
CA SER A 85 2.99 6.24 16.74
C SER A 85 2.14 7.40 16.20
N ARG A 86 1.76 8.37 17.06
CA ARG A 86 0.97 9.54 16.65
C ARG A 86 1.81 10.70 16.13
N TYR A 87 3.12 10.65 16.36
CA TYR A 87 4.03 11.73 16.05
C TYR A 87 5.05 11.27 15.02
N PHE A 88 5.38 12.20 14.11
CA PHE A 88 6.32 12.03 13.03
C PHE A 88 7.21 13.27 12.98
N VAL A 89 8.42 13.13 12.47
CA VAL A 89 9.27 14.23 12.06
C VAL A 89 9.15 14.36 10.57
N ILE A 90 8.82 15.56 10.09
CA ILE A 90 8.75 15.88 8.67
C ILE A 90 9.71 17.02 8.32
N GLN A 91 10.26 16.98 7.12
CA GLN A 91 11.10 18.02 6.58
C GLN A 91 10.26 18.99 5.72
N LEU A 92 9.93 20.16 6.26
CA LEU A 92 9.30 21.21 5.49
C LEU A 92 10.32 21.87 4.55
N LYS A 93 9.91 22.21 3.33
CA LYS A 93 10.67 23.04 2.41
C LYS A 93 9.91 24.35 2.18
N ASN A 94 10.62 25.46 2.30
CA ASN A 94 10.09 26.79 1.97
C ASN A 94 10.29 27.09 0.48
N ASP A 95 9.57 28.07 -0.07
CA ASP A 95 9.70 28.49 -1.47
C ASP A 95 11.12 29.00 -1.81
N ASN A 96 11.86 29.44 -0.79
CA ASN A 96 13.28 29.85 -0.90
C ASN A 96 14.27 28.66 -0.91
N GLY A 97 13.79 27.42 -0.93
CA GLY A 97 14.63 26.21 -0.95
C GLY A 97 15.25 25.81 0.39
N GLN A 98 14.97 26.56 1.47
CA GLN A 98 15.40 26.21 2.82
C GLN A 98 14.57 25.06 3.37
N ALA A 99 15.24 24.08 4.00
CA ALA A 99 14.60 22.94 4.63
C ALA A 99 14.68 23.03 6.15
N ALA A 100 13.59 22.70 6.84
CA ALA A 100 13.52 22.66 8.29
C ALA A 100 12.78 21.40 8.75
N PHE A 101 13.29 20.76 9.80
CA PHE A 101 12.61 19.63 10.43
C PHE A 101 11.63 20.13 11.49
N VAL A 102 10.42 19.59 11.46
CA VAL A 102 9.37 19.86 12.45
C VAL A 102 8.70 18.57 12.86
N GLY A 103 8.06 18.59 14.02
CA GLY A 103 7.23 17.51 14.52
C GLY A 103 5.82 17.65 13.98
N LEU A 104 5.29 16.62 13.35
CA LEU A 104 3.89 16.47 12.97
C LEU A 104 3.21 15.53 13.96
N GLY A 105 2.09 15.96 14.52
CA GLY A 105 1.26 15.16 15.40
C GLY A 105 -0.18 15.04 14.90
N PHE A 106 -0.77 13.88 15.15
CA PHE A 106 -2.19 13.63 14.94
C PHE A 106 -2.93 13.63 16.28
N ALA A 107 -4.20 14.06 16.26
CA ALA A 107 -5.07 13.97 17.43
C ALA A 107 -5.23 12.52 17.87
N ASP A 108 -5.56 11.65 16.90
CA ASP A 108 -5.84 10.25 17.13
C ASP A 108 -4.82 9.30 16.51
N ARG A 109 -4.68 8.13 17.12
CA ARG A 109 -3.81 7.07 16.60
C ARG A 109 -4.31 6.45 15.30
N SER A 110 -5.62 6.42 15.09
CA SER A 110 -6.22 5.99 13.82
C SER A 110 -5.77 6.89 12.67
N ASP A 111 -5.76 8.21 12.87
CA ASP A 111 -5.37 9.15 11.82
C ASP A 111 -3.90 9.01 11.43
N SER A 112 -3.02 8.80 12.42
CA SER A 112 -1.61 8.50 12.15
C SER A 112 -1.40 7.18 11.40
N PHE A 113 -2.27 6.20 11.64
CA PHE A 113 -2.21 4.91 10.96
C PHE A 113 -2.66 5.04 9.50
N ASP A 114 -3.79 5.71 9.25
CA ASP A 114 -4.26 6.00 7.89
C ASP A 114 -3.21 6.76 7.08
N PHE A 115 -2.55 7.73 7.71
CA PHE A 115 -1.44 8.47 7.08
C PHE A 115 -0.31 7.55 6.65
N ASN A 116 0.18 6.69 7.56
CA ASN A 116 1.27 5.78 7.24
C ASN A 116 0.88 4.77 6.14
N VAL A 117 -0.35 4.25 6.19
CA VAL A 117 -0.86 3.32 5.17
C VAL A 117 -1.02 4.01 3.82
N ALA A 118 -1.56 5.22 3.77
CA ALA A 118 -1.73 5.97 2.52
C ALA A 118 -0.39 6.23 1.83
N LEU A 119 0.65 6.57 2.59
CA LEU A 119 1.99 6.72 2.05
C LEU A 119 2.54 5.38 1.52
N GLN A 120 2.49 4.32 2.33
CA GLN A 120 2.99 3.00 1.94
C GLN A 120 2.31 2.44 0.69
N ASP A 121 0.99 2.59 0.59
CA ASP A 121 0.22 2.10 -0.54
C ASP A 121 0.63 2.81 -1.84
N HIS A 122 0.82 4.12 -1.79
CA HIS A 122 1.27 4.90 -2.94
C HIS A 122 2.63 4.43 -3.47
N PHE A 123 3.64 4.32 -2.61
CA PHE A 123 4.97 3.87 -3.04
C PHE A 123 4.96 2.41 -3.51
N ARG A 124 4.20 1.54 -2.85
CA ARG A 124 4.01 0.15 -3.30
C ARG A 124 3.35 0.07 -4.68
N SER A 125 2.43 0.98 -4.99
CA SER A 125 1.80 1.06 -6.31
C SER A 125 2.83 1.44 -7.39
N ILE A 126 3.73 2.37 -7.08
CA ILE A 126 4.81 2.78 -7.98
C ILE A 126 5.78 1.62 -8.27
N ASP A 127 6.20 0.88 -7.24
CA ASP A 127 7.08 -0.29 -7.40
C ASP A 127 6.47 -1.36 -8.29
N LYS A 128 5.16 -1.62 -8.14
CA LYS A 128 4.42 -2.57 -8.99
C LYS A 128 4.36 -2.12 -10.44
N GLU A 129 4.03 -0.86 -10.69
CA GLU A 129 3.96 -0.31 -12.05
C GLU A 129 5.34 -0.37 -12.74
N GLN A 130 6.41 -0.07 -11.99
CA GLN A 130 7.77 -0.16 -12.49
C GLN A 130 8.19 -1.60 -12.81
N THR A 131 7.77 -2.57 -12.00
CA THR A 131 8.03 -3.99 -12.24
C THR A 131 7.23 -4.51 -13.44
N GLN A 132 5.96 -4.13 -13.56
CA GLN A 132 5.08 -4.56 -14.66
C GLN A 132 5.48 -3.96 -16.01
N SER A 133 6.06 -2.75 -16.03
CA SER A 133 6.63 -2.13 -17.23
C SER A 133 7.96 -2.75 -17.67
N ASN A 134 8.64 -3.50 -16.79
CA ASN A 134 9.91 -4.19 -17.06
C ASN A 134 9.75 -5.71 -17.27
N GLU A 135 8.53 -6.24 -17.18
CA GLU A 135 8.27 -7.63 -17.50
C GLU A 135 8.35 -7.80 -19.03
N PRO A 136 9.17 -8.73 -19.56
CA PRO A 136 9.22 -8.97 -21.01
C PRO A 136 7.82 -9.33 -21.47
N GLU A 137 7.34 -8.71 -22.56
CA GLU A 137 6.01 -8.96 -23.14
C GLU A 137 5.72 -10.48 -23.07
N PRO A 138 4.59 -10.92 -22.48
CA PRO A 138 4.23 -12.33 -22.58
C PRO A 138 4.24 -12.68 -24.07
N PRO A 139 4.88 -13.80 -24.48
CA PRO A 139 5.05 -14.11 -25.89
C PRO A 139 3.69 -14.02 -26.55
N LYS A 140 3.58 -13.18 -27.60
CA LYS A 140 2.35 -12.98 -28.37
C LYS A 140 1.86 -14.35 -28.82
N LEU A 141 0.94 -14.91 -28.04
CA LEU A 141 0.34 -16.19 -28.33
C LEU A 141 -0.63 -15.90 -29.46
N ASP A 142 -0.19 -16.10 -30.70
CA ASP A 142 -1.03 -16.01 -31.89
C ASP A 142 -2.09 -17.11 -31.82
N LEU A 143 -3.19 -16.84 -31.12
CA LEU A 143 -4.38 -17.68 -31.02
C LEU A 143 -5.25 -17.62 -32.29
N ARG A 144 -4.72 -17.03 -33.37
CA ARG A 144 -5.37 -17.05 -34.68
C ARG A 144 -5.23 -18.46 -35.25
N PHE A 145 -6.35 -19.09 -35.59
CA PHE A 145 -6.36 -20.32 -36.36
C PHE A 145 -5.54 -20.14 -37.63
N LYS A 146 -4.63 -21.08 -37.90
CA LYS A 146 -3.95 -21.12 -39.19
C LYS A 146 -5.00 -21.30 -40.28
N GLU A 147 -4.86 -20.54 -41.37
CA GLU A 147 -5.78 -20.57 -42.50
C GLU A 147 -5.96 -22.02 -42.99
N GLY A 148 -7.17 -22.56 -42.80
CA GLY A 148 -7.54 -23.94 -43.17
C GLY A 148 -8.03 -24.85 -42.04
N GLN A 149 -7.88 -24.48 -40.77
CA GLN A 149 -8.39 -25.30 -39.66
C GLN A 149 -9.88 -25.02 -39.38
N THR A 150 -10.75 -25.89 -39.87
CA THR A 150 -12.21 -25.81 -39.71
C THR A 150 -12.65 -26.46 -38.38
N ILE A 151 -13.27 -25.70 -37.48
CA ILE A 151 -13.87 -26.25 -36.25
C ILE A 151 -15.24 -26.84 -36.61
N THR A 152 -15.36 -28.17 -36.60
CA THR A 152 -16.66 -28.82 -36.77
C THR A 152 -17.41 -28.82 -35.45
N VAL A 153 -18.37 -27.92 -35.28
CA VAL A 153 -19.25 -27.88 -34.11
C VAL A 153 -20.46 -28.78 -34.38
N LYS A 154 -20.53 -29.96 -33.73
CA LYS A 154 -21.75 -30.79 -33.71
C LYS A 154 -22.66 -30.34 -32.57
N ILE A 155 -23.64 -29.50 -32.89
CA ILE A 155 -24.74 -29.15 -31.98
C ILE A 155 -25.81 -30.24 -32.09
N GLY A 156 -25.91 -31.08 -31.06
CA GLY A 156 -26.91 -32.14 -30.94
C GLY A 156 -27.99 -31.78 -29.93
N ASN A 157 -29.25 -31.85 -30.37
CA ASN A 157 -30.45 -31.68 -29.56
C ASN A 157 -30.76 -32.98 -28.76
N ARG A 158 -31.48 -32.83 -27.63
CA ARG A 158 -31.99 -33.86 -26.68
C ARG A 158 -32.73 -35.03 -27.40
N GLU A 159 -32.89 -36.28 -26.95
CA GLU A 159 -33.07 -36.91 -25.62
C GLU A 159 -33.04 -38.50 -25.74
N PRO A 160 -33.56 -39.36 -24.83
CA PRO A 160 -32.81 -40.40 -24.08
C PRO A 160 -32.96 -41.88 -24.54
N SER A 161 -32.26 -42.78 -23.81
CA SER A 161 -32.34 -44.27 -23.81
C SER A 161 -31.57 -44.99 -24.94
N THR A 162 -30.88 -46.13 -24.82
CA THR A 162 -30.87 -47.29 -23.89
C THR A 162 -29.48 -47.96 -23.94
N LYS A 163 -29.01 -48.55 -22.83
CA LYS A 163 -27.80 -49.40 -22.74
C LYS A 163 -27.89 -50.62 -23.68
N PRO A 164 -26.74 -51.17 -24.11
CA PRO A 164 -26.40 -52.54 -23.68
C PRO A 164 -24.98 -52.67 -23.11
N ARG A 165 -24.84 -53.59 -22.15
CA ARG A 165 -23.61 -53.99 -21.45
C ARG A 165 -22.97 -55.19 -22.18
N PRO A 166 -21.66 -55.40 -22.05
CA PRO A 166 -21.17 -56.63 -21.37
C PRO A 166 -20.01 -56.29 -20.40
N ALA A 167 -20.06 -56.59 -19.09
CA ALA A 167 -19.78 -57.87 -18.40
C ALA A 167 -18.35 -58.35 -18.73
N SER A 168 -17.37 -58.23 -17.82
CA SER A 168 -17.10 -59.14 -16.68
C SER A 168 -16.04 -58.51 -15.73
N THR A 169 -16.26 -58.37 -14.41
CA THR A 169 -15.98 -59.34 -13.31
C THR A 169 -14.71 -58.92 -12.51
N VAL A 170 -14.84 -58.09 -11.46
CA VAL A 170 -14.68 -58.35 -9.99
C VAL A 170 -13.35 -58.97 -9.54
N ALA A 171 -12.60 -58.59 -8.50
CA ALA A 171 -12.61 -57.58 -7.40
C ALA A 171 -11.22 -57.74 -6.66
N PRO A 172 -10.95 -57.29 -5.40
CA PRO A 172 -11.57 -56.28 -4.53
C PRO A 172 -10.56 -55.28 -3.88
N GLY A 173 -11.07 -54.10 -3.47
CA GLY A 173 -10.50 -53.34 -2.34
C GLY A 173 -9.71 -52.07 -2.67
N GLY A 174 -10.40 -50.98 -3.03
CA GLY A 174 -9.78 -49.66 -3.21
C GLY A 174 -10.77 -48.53 -2.92
N PRO A 175 -10.55 -47.68 -1.88
CA PRO A 175 -11.46 -46.63 -1.47
C PRO A 175 -11.21 -45.29 -2.20
N ILE A 176 -12.28 -44.53 -2.40
CA ILE A 176 -12.45 -43.05 -2.36
C ILE A 176 -11.18 -42.23 -2.68
N PRO A 177 -11.14 -41.35 -3.71
CA PRO A 177 -10.02 -40.43 -3.86
C PRO A 177 -10.01 -39.41 -2.71
N PHE A 178 -9.18 -39.68 -1.72
CA PHE A 178 -8.83 -38.79 -0.62
C PHE A 178 -8.05 -37.59 -1.16
N ILE A 179 -8.55 -36.38 -0.85
CA ILE A 179 -7.83 -35.12 -1.01
C ILE A 179 -6.67 -35.13 0.01
N PRO A 180 -5.42 -34.80 -0.38
CA PRO A 180 -4.31 -34.79 0.56
C PRO A 180 -4.48 -33.69 1.61
N PRO A 181 -4.33 -33.99 2.91
CA PRO A 181 -4.39 -32.97 3.96
C PRO A 181 -3.15 -32.07 3.96
N PRO A 182 -3.31 -30.80 4.38
CA PRO A 182 -2.24 -29.81 4.42
C PRO A 182 -1.14 -30.15 5.45
N PRO A 183 0.11 -29.69 5.22
CA PRO A 183 1.25 -29.94 6.08
C PRO A 183 1.06 -29.38 7.51
N ASN A 184 1.35 -30.22 8.49
CA ASN A 184 1.14 -29.96 9.91
C ASN A 184 2.21 -28.99 10.46
N PHE A 185 1.78 -27.86 11.04
CA PHE A 185 2.61 -26.99 11.86
C PHE A 185 2.90 -27.68 13.20
N THR A 186 4.16 -28.03 13.48
CA THR A 186 4.57 -28.47 14.82
C THR A 186 4.77 -27.26 15.72
N SER A 187 3.76 -26.98 16.55
CA SER A 187 3.86 -26.04 17.67
C SER A 187 4.80 -26.61 18.73
N ARG A 188 5.83 -25.83 19.06
CA ARG A 188 6.78 -26.10 20.15
C ARG A 188 6.22 -25.52 21.45
N THR A 189 5.87 -26.36 22.43
CA THR A 189 5.67 -25.91 23.83
C THR A 189 6.17 -26.94 24.86
N LYS A 190 7.13 -26.46 25.66
CA LYS A 190 7.51 -26.76 27.06
C LYS A 190 7.08 -28.09 27.72
N LYS A 191 8.02 -28.72 28.43
CA LYS A 191 8.12 -28.74 29.91
C LYS A 191 9.08 -29.84 30.40
N ASN A 192 10.16 -29.44 31.07
CA ASN A 192 10.58 -29.88 32.42
C ASN A 192 11.77 -29.04 32.85
#